data_AF-A0A944LCC5-F1
#
_entry.id   AF-A0A944LCC5-F1
#
_cell.length_a   1.000
_cell.length_b   1.000
_cell.length_c   1.000
_cell.angle_alpha   90.00
_cell.angle_beta   90.00
_cell.angle_gamma   90.00
#
_symmetry.space_group_name_H-M   'P 1'
#
loop_
_entity.id
_entity.type
_entity.pdbx_description
1 polymer ?
#
loop_
_entity_poly.entity_id
_entity_poly.type
_entity_poly.pdbx_seq_one_letter_code
_entity_poly.pdbx_strand_id
1 'polypeptide(L)' 'MSTVSSTYLPLDAHQPRGRRPWCADCDTDQHLLVDSIAMMDRRRETLAAAIHCSKCGASRVLATTAVFIATVLDRSGD' A
#
# COMPACT_ATOMS: atom_id res chain seq x y z
N MET A 1 14.68 -7.04 13.27
CA MET A 1 13.88 -6.47 12.16
C MET A 1 13.03 -5.36 12.74
N SER A 2 13.33 -4.10 12.41
CA SER A 2 12.56 -2.95 12.89
C SER A 2 11.39 -2.73 11.93
N THR A 3 10.20 -3.14 12.31
CA THR A 3 8.97 -2.79 11.60
C THR A 3 8.73 -1.30 11.79
N VAL A 4 9.14 -0.48 10.82
CA VAL A 4 8.83 0.95 10.82
C VAL A 4 7.33 1.08 10.59
N SER A 5 6.58 1.22 11.67
CA SER A 5 5.14 1.49 11.65
C SER A 5 4.94 2.98 11.31
N SER A 6 5.16 3.34 10.05
CA SER A 6 4.82 4.67 9.55
C SER A 6 3.36 4.65 9.14
N THR A 7 2.50 5.34 9.89
CA THR A 7 1.08 5.54 9.56
C THR A 7 0.98 6.54 8.40
N TYR A 8 1.41 6.13 7.22
CA TYR A 8 1.35 6.96 6.03
C TYR A 8 -0.07 6.96 5.49
N LEU A 9 -0.72 8.11 5.52
CA LEU A 9 -2.00 8.36 4.86
C LEU A 9 -1.72 8.96 3.47
N PRO A 10 -1.85 8.18 2.38
CA PRO A 10 -2.00 8.66 1.01
C PRO A 10 -3.17 9.63 0.78
N LEU A 11 -3.18 10.79 1.45
CA LEU A 11 -4.27 11.75 1.28
C LEU A 11 -4.12 12.62 0.03
N ASP A 12 -2.92 12.70 -0.56
CA ASP A 12 -2.60 13.81 -1.46
C ASP A 12 -2.10 13.38 -2.84
N ALA A 13 -2.51 14.15 -3.86
CA ALA A 13 -1.95 14.13 -5.21
C ALA A 13 -0.43 14.46 -5.26
N HIS A 14 0.14 14.84 -4.11
CA HIS A 14 1.55 15.14 -3.88
C HIS A 14 2.42 13.92 -3.55
N GLN A 15 1.87 12.70 -3.63
CA GLN A 15 2.75 11.53 -3.70
C GLN A 15 3.60 11.65 -4.97
N PRO A 16 4.92 11.46 -4.92
CA PRO A 16 5.79 11.58 -6.10
C PRO A 16 5.36 10.68 -7.27
N ARG A 17 4.48 9.69 -7.03
CA ARG A 17 3.91 8.82 -8.08
C ARG A 17 2.37 8.76 -8.08
N GLY A 18 1.71 9.76 -7.52
CA GLY A 18 0.25 9.90 -7.56
C GLY A 18 -0.50 8.84 -6.76
N ARG A 19 -1.51 8.19 -7.38
CA ARG A 19 -2.48 7.32 -6.68
C ARG A 19 -2.12 5.81 -6.73
N ARG A 20 -0.85 5.43 -6.75
CA ARG A 20 -0.45 4.01 -6.80
C ARG A 20 0.65 3.72 -5.79
N PRO A 21 0.56 2.62 -5.01
CA PRO A 21 1.63 2.30 -4.08
C PRO A 21 2.86 1.81 -4.85
N TRP A 22 4.06 2.18 -4.40
CA TRP A 22 5.34 1.67 -4.88
C TRP A 22 6.24 1.28 -3.71
N CYS A 23 7.20 0.38 -3.95
CA CYS A 23 8.27 0.10 -3.01
C CYS A 23 9.32 1.20 -3.10
N ALA A 24 9.66 1.87 -1.99
CA ALA A 24 10.66 2.94 -1.99
C ALA A 24 12.08 2.42 -2.29
N ASP A 25 12.41 1.21 -1.84
CA ASP A 25 13.74 0.60 -2.03
C ASP A 25 13.96 0.07 -3.45
N CYS A 26 12.92 -0.54 -4.04
CA CYS A 26 13.00 -1.07 -5.41
C CYS A 26 12.55 -0.07 -6.47
N ASP A 27 12.00 1.07 -6.05
CA ASP A 27 11.44 2.12 -6.88
C ASP A 27 10.44 1.62 -7.95
N THR A 28 9.70 0.56 -7.62
CA THR A 28 8.71 -0.12 -8.48
C THR A 28 7.55 -0.65 -7.66
N ASP A 29 6.40 -0.83 -8.30
CA ASP A 29 5.23 -1.45 -7.70
C ASP A 29 5.04 -2.92 -8.12
N GLN A 30 5.86 -3.44 -9.03
CA GLN A 30 5.74 -4.80 -9.58
C GLN A 30 5.91 -5.93 -8.55
N HIS A 31 6.57 -5.64 -7.43
CA HIS A 31 6.86 -6.64 -6.41
C HIS A 31 6.01 -6.44 -5.15
N LEU A 32 5.03 -5.52 -5.21
CA LEU A 32 4.17 -5.26 -4.07
C LEU A 32 3.07 -6.30 -3.96
N LEU A 33 2.94 -6.84 -2.75
CA LEU A 33 1.92 -7.78 -2.36
C LEU A 33 1.15 -7.21 -1.17
N VAL A 34 -0.16 -7.45 -1.14
CA VAL A 34 -1.01 -7.03 -0.02
C VAL A 34 -1.05 -8.16 1.00
N ASP A 35 -0.57 -7.91 2.21
CA ASP A 35 -0.61 -8.89 3.30
C ASP A 35 -1.95 -8.92 4.01
N SER A 36 -2.51 -7.73 4.25
CA SER A 36 -3.68 -7.59 5.10
C SER A 36 -4.40 -6.27 4.81
N ILE A 37 -5.73 -6.30 4.94
CA ILE A 37 -6.58 -5.13 4.77
C ILE A 37 -7.49 -5.02 6.00
N ALA A 38 -7.55 -3.85 6.61
CA ALA A 38 -8.43 -3.54 7.72
C ALA A 38 -9.27 -2.31 7.38
N MET A 39 -10.58 -2.36 7.66
CA MET A 39 -11.44 -1.19 7.48
C MET A 39 -11.18 -0.17 8.58
N MET A 40 -10.83 1.06 8.21
CA MET A 40 -10.57 2.15 9.18
C MET A 40 -11.83 2.97 9.43
N ASP A 41 -12.46 3.47 8.37
CA ASP A 41 -13.70 4.23 8.47
C ASP A 41 -14.62 3.84 7.31
N ARG A 42 -15.77 3.27 7.67
CA ARG A 42 -16.77 2.78 6.72
C ARG A 42 -17.56 3.90 6.06
N ARG A 43 -17.73 5.04 6.72
CA ARG A 43 -18.44 6.21 6.15
C ARG A 43 -17.59 6.93 5.11
N ARG A 44 -16.27 6.91 5.29
CA ARG A 44 -15.30 7.51 4.38
C ARG A 44 -14.67 6.52 3.40
N GLU A 45 -15.08 5.25 3.46
CA GLU A 45 -14.57 4.15 2.63
C GLU A 45 -13.03 4.02 2.69
N THR A 46 -12.47 4.30 3.88
CA THR A 46 -11.03 4.22 4.13
C THR A 46 -10.64 2.89 4.76
N LEU A 47 -9.52 2.35 4.31
CA LEU A 47 -8.96 1.05 4.66
C LEU A 47 -7.47 1.24 5.00
N ALA A 48 -6.96 0.57 6.02
CA ALA A 48 -5.54 0.35 6.18
C ALA A 48 -5.15 -0.89 5.39
N ALA A 49 -4.16 -0.79 4.51
CA ALA A 49 -3.57 -1.93 3.82
C ALA A 49 -2.10 -2.08 4.23
N ALA A 50 -1.76 -3.27 4.73
CA ALA A 50 -0.38 -3.70 4.89
C ALA A 50 0.11 -4.23 3.54
N ILE A 51 1.21 -3.66 3.05
CA ILE A 51 1.81 -4.05 1.78
C ILE A 51 3.29 -4.36 2.04
N HIS A 52 3.78 -5.45 1.47
CA HIS A 52 5.20 -5.76 1.44
C HIS A 52 5.73 -5.89 0.02
N CYS A 53 7.02 -5.71 -0.15
CA CYS A 53 7.73 -5.95 -1.40
C CYS A 53 8.40 -7.32 -1.34
N SER A 54 8.00 -8.26 -2.19
CA SER A 54 8.56 -9.62 -2.24
C SER A 54 10.04 -9.64 -2.64
N LYS A 55 10.54 -8.59 -3.30
CA LYS A 55 11.92 -8.49 -3.77
C LYS A 55 12.91 -8.01 -2.71
N CYS A 56 12.59 -6.96 -1.97
CA CYS A 56 13.49 -6.38 -0.96
C CYS A 56 13.05 -6.63 0.50
N GLY A 57 11.85 -7.17 0.71
CA GLY A 57 11.30 -7.44 2.03
C GLY A 57 10.80 -6.20 2.78
N ALA A 58 10.86 -5.00 2.18
CA ALA A 58 10.32 -3.79 2.78
C ALA A 58 8.80 -3.90 2.92
N SER A 59 8.27 -3.55 4.10
CA SER A 59 6.84 -3.55 4.38
C SER A 59 6.40 -2.23 4.98
N ARG A 60 5.15 -1.85 4.72
CA ARG A 60 4.54 -0.64 5.26
C ARG A 60 3.02 -0.77 5.34
N VAL A 61 2.42 -0.02 6.25
CA VAL A 61 0.97 0.13 6.34
C VAL A 61 0.60 1.49 5.77
N LEU A 62 -0.37 1.53 4.87
CA LEU A 62 -0.93 2.77 4.35
C LEU A 62 -2.43 2.81 4.51
N ALA A 63 -2.94 3.98 4.84
CA ALA A 63 -4.37 4.25 4.85
C ALA A 63 -4.83 4.74 3.47
N THR A 64 -5.72 3.98 2.86
CA THR A 64 -6.10 4.07 1.44
C THR A 64 -7.58 3.71 1.23
N THR A 65 -7.99 3.49 -0.01
CA THR A 65 -9.35 3.08 -0.39
C THR A 65 -9.34 1.73 -1.11
N ALA A 66 -10.52 1.10 -1.24
CA ALA A 66 -10.68 -0.16 -1.96
C ALA A 66 -10.22 -0.06 -3.43
N VAL A 67 -10.54 1.04 -4.11
CA VAL A 67 -10.14 1.29 -5.50
C VAL A 67 -8.62 1.33 -5.65
N PHE A 68 -7.94 1.94 -4.68
CA PHE A 68 -6.48 2.05 -4.71
C PHE A 68 -5.80 0.70 -4.48
N ILE A 69 -6.26 -0.08 -3.49
CA ILE A 69 -5.65 -1.38 -3.18
C ILE A 69 -5.97 -2.44 -4.25
N ALA A 70 -7.12 -2.32 -4.94
CA ALA A 70 -7.47 -3.19 -6.05
C ALA A 70 -6.42 -3.21 -7.16
N THR A 71 -5.73 -2.08 -7.41
CA THR A 71 -4.66 -2.01 -8.43
C THR A 71 -3.44 -2.87 -8.12
N VAL A 72 -3.21 -3.21 -6.84
CA VAL A 72 -2.13 -4.12 -6.40
C VAL A 72 -2.62 -5.56 -6.43
N LEU A 73 -3.84 -5.79 -5.97
CA LEU A 73 -4.45 -7.12 -5.92
C LEU A 73 -4.65 -7.72 -7.31
N ASP A 74 -5.08 -6.91 -8.30
CA ASP A 74 -5.24 -7.32 -9.70
C ASP A 74 -3.95 -7.90 -10.32
N ARG A 75 -2.78 -7.54 -9.78
CA ARG A 75 -1.47 -7.98 -10.29
C ARG A 75 -0.86 -9.12 -9.52
N SER A 76 -1.28 -9.30 -8.26
CA SER A 76 -0.75 -10.34 -7.38
C SER A 76 -1.37 -11.72 -7.67
N GLY A 77 -2.32 -11.78 -8.62
CA GLY A 77 -3.09 -12.97 -8.96
C GLY A 77 -2.71 -13.67 -10.26
N ASP A 78 -1.55 -13.36 -10.86
CA ASP A 78 -0.99 -14.07 -12.03
C ASP A 78 0.21 -14.95 -11.62
#